data_AF-A0A0Q8W6C4-F1
#
_entry.id   AF-A0A0Q8W6C4-F1
#
_cell.length_a   1.000
_cell.length_b   1.000
_cell.length_c   1.000
_cell.angle_alpha   90.00
_cell.angle_beta   90.00
_cell.angle_gamma   90.00
#
_symmetry.space_group_name_H-M   'P 1'
#
loop_
_entity.id
_entity.type
_entity.pdbx_description
1 polymer ?
#
loop_
_entity_poly.entity_id
_entity_poly.type
_entity_poly.pdbx_seq_one_letter_code
_entity_poly.pdbx_strand_id
1 'polypeptide(L)'
;MLEFPRSLEERLYRNPVVASLYGTESVEAFLAGPCQVAIAANVALPDLEGLVSTLSSAGKFVFVNIDNSDGLAQDRGGVEYLRKIGTPGLITTRTMLIQKANQLGMVTMQKVFITDRSTLPRSTNAVRQNRPHLVQLMPWPVIPYIKQQELAELTPYVAAGFVQSRDDVIAALKGGATAVSTSDVELWSITRR
;
A
#
# COMPACT_ATOMS: atom_id res chain seq x y z
N MET A 1 1.84 18.68 -5.88
CA MET A 1 1.93 17.25 -5.50
C MET A 1 2.47 17.25 -4.08
N LEU A 2 1.89 16.52 -3.13
CA LEU A 2 2.54 16.36 -1.82
C LEU A 2 3.87 15.64 -2.07
N GLU A 3 4.96 16.07 -1.42
CA GLU A 3 6.25 15.43 -1.63
C GLU A 3 6.21 14.00 -1.10
N PHE A 4 6.57 13.03 -1.96
CA PHE A 4 6.73 11.66 -1.54
C PHE A 4 7.96 11.54 -0.64
N PRO A 5 7.87 10.94 0.57
CA PRO A 5 9.03 10.88 1.45
C PRO A 5 10.19 10.14 0.80
N ARG A 6 11.32 10.83 0.60
CA ARG A 6 12.53 10.25 -0.03
C ARG A 6 12.99 8.96 0.64
N SER A 7 12.87 8.89 1.97
CA SER A 7 13.22 7.69 2.74
C SER A 7 12.33 6.48 2.39
N LEU A 8 11.06 6.70 2.02
CA LEU A 8 10.17 5.63 1.57
C LEU A 8 10.45 5.25 0.12
N GLU A 9 10.75 6.22 -0.73
CA GLU A 9 11.19 5.98 -2.11
C GLU A 9 12.44 5.09 -2.16
N GLU A 10 13.47 5.40 -1.36
CA GLU A 10 14.68 4.60 -1.25
C GLU A 10 14.40 3.18 -0.75
N ARG A 11 13.50 3.03 0.22
CA ARG A 11 13.07 1.71 0.74
C ARG A 11 12.43 0.87 -0.35
N LEU A 12 11.47 1.45 -1.09
CA LEU A 12 10.77 0.76 -2.19
C LEU A 12 11.69 0.49 -3.38
N TYR A 13 12.68 1.35 -3.64
CA TYR A 13 13.69 1.08 -4.66
C TYR A 13 14.54 -0.13 -4.28
N ARG A 14 15.07 -0.20 -3.06
CA ARG A 14 15.91 -1.32 -2.59
C ARG A 14 15.13 -2.61 -2.39
N ASN A 15 13.90 -2.52 -1.88
CA ASN A 15 13.00 -3.64 -1.62
C ASN A 15 11.68 -3.37 -2.36
N PRO A 16 11.57 -3.77 -3.64
CA PRO A 16 10.42 -3.46 -4.47
C PRO A 16 9.19 -4.31 -4.15
N VAL A 17 9.26 -5.16 -3.13
CA VAL A 17 8.13 -5.93 -2.62
C VAL A 17 7.64 -5.30 -1.32
N VAL A 18 6.34 -5.02 -1.26
CA VAL A 18 5.59 -4.59 -0.08
C VAL A 18 4.89 -5.82 0.50
N ALA A 19 5.13 -6.14 1.76
CA ALA A 19 4.51 -7.28 2.42
C ALA A 19 3.03 -7.00 2.69
N SER A 20 2.13 -7.84 2.16
CA SER A 20 0.72 -7.82 2.56
C SER A 20 0.54 -8.69 3.80
N LEU A 21 0.39 -8.05 4.97
CA LEU A 21 0.09 -8.70 6.23
C LEU A 21 -1.43 -8.79 6.37
N TYR A 22 -1.95 -10.01 6.38
CA TYR A 22 -3.33 -10.30 6.75
C TYR A 22 -3.31 -10.81 8.18
N GLY A 23 -4.01 -10.13 9.09
CA GLY A 23 -3.94 -10.46 10.51
C GLY A 23 -2.54 -10.24 11.08
N THR A 24 -2.16 -11.10 12.02
CA THR A 24 -0.89 -11.03 12.75
C THR A 24 0.02 -12.24 12.49
N GLU A 25 -0.44 -13.24 11.74
CA GLU A 25 0.25 -14.53 11.61
C GLU A 25 1.65 -14.40 10.99
N SER A 26 1.81 -13.52 10.00
CA SER A 26 3.07 -13.35 9.26
C SER A 26 3.94 -12.19 9.73
N VAL A 27 3.60 -11.55 10.86
CA VAL A 27 4.33 -10.38 11.38
C VAL A 27 5.76 -10.75 11.77
N GLU A 28 5.96 -11.89 12.42
CA GLU A 28 7.30 -12.36 12.81
C GLU A 28 8.21 -12.60 11.59
N ALA A 29 7.67 -13.24 10.55
CA ALA A 29 8.40 -13.46 9.29
C ALA A 29 8.79 -12.14 8.62
N PHE A 30 7.89 -11.15 8.61
CA PHE A 30 8.17 -9.82 8.07
C PHE A 30 9.25 -9.08 8.87
N LEU A 31 9.19 -9.16 10.20
CA LEU A 31 10.19 -8.56 11.10
C LEU A 31 11.59 -9.15 10.87
N ALA A 32 11.69 -10.47 10.77
CA ALA A 32 12.94 -11.18 10.53
C ALA A 32 13.50 -10.99 9.10
N GLY A 33 12.62 -10.71 8.13
CA GLY A 33 12.98 -10.60 6.73
C GLY A 33 13.58 -9.25 6.30
N PRO A 34 14.15 -9.17 5.09
CA PRO A 34 14.75 -7.94 4.57
C PRO A 34 13.70 -6.92 4.10
N CYS A 35 12.46 -7.33 3.84
CA CYS A 35 11.37 -6.45 3.39
C CYS A 35 11.15 -5.29 4.37
N GLN A 36 11.00 -4.07 3.85
CA GLN A 36 11.04 -2.84 4.65
C GLN A 36 9.68 -2.17 4.80
N VAL A 37 8.71 -2.51 3.95
CA VAL A 37 7.41 -1.84 3.85
C VAL A 37 6.33 -2.91 3.86
N ALA A 38 5.29 -2.70 4.68
CA ALA A 38 4.13 -3.57 4.74
C ALA A 38 2.82 -2.81 4.55
N ILE A 39 1.79 -3.54 4.12
CA ILE A 39 0.39 -3.16 4.21
C ILE A 39 -0.26 -4.13 5.19
N ALA A 40 -0.78 -3.62 6.30
CA ALA A 40 -1.54 -4.39 7.29
C ALA A 40 -3.04 -4.30 7.00
N ALA A 41 -3.70 -5.45 6.93
CA ALA A 41 -5.13 -5.60 6.76
C ALA A 41 -5.66 -6.71 7.68
N ASN A 42 -6.96 -6.70 7.96
CA ASN A 42 -7.64 -7.64 8.86
C ASN A 42 -7.01 -7.71 10.26
N VAL A 43 -6.58 -6.56 10.78
CA VAL A 43 -6.07 -6.44 12.15
C VAL A 43 -7.18 -5.81 13.01
N ALA A 44 -7.51 -6.43 14.13
CA ALA A 44 -8.54 -5.93 15.04
C ALA A 44 -8.05 -4.69 15.78
N LEU A 45 -8.99 -3.77 16.08
CA LEU A 45 -8.69 -2.52 16.77
C LEU A 45 -7.81 -2.67 18.04
N PRO A 46 -8.03 -3.65 18.93
CA PRO A 46 -7.20 -3.82 20.13
C PRO A 46 -5.71 -4.09 19.83
N ASP A 47 -5.41 -4.70 18.68
CA ASP A 47 -4.06 -5.12 18.32
C ASP A 47 -3.31 -4.08 17.47
N LEU A 48 -4.02 -3.10 16.89
CA LEU A 48 -3.45 -2.13 15.96
C LEU A 48 -2.31 -1.32 16.55
N GLU A 49 -2.46 -0.79 17.77
CA GLU A 49 -1.43 0.01 18.42
C GLU A 49 -0.16 -0.81 18.70
N GLY A 50 -0.32 -2.04 19.19
CA GLY A 50 0.79 -2.97 19.41
C GLY A 50 1.52 -3.32 18.12
N LEU A 51 0.79 -3.60 17.04
CA LEU A 51 1.35 -3.89 15.72
C LEU A 51 2.15 -2.69 15.19
N VAL A 52 1.54 -1.51 15.17
CA VAL A 52 2.19 -0.28 14.65
C VAL A 52 3.45 0.04 15.44
N SER A 53 3.41 -0.06 16.78
CA SER A 53 4.55 0.18 17.65
C SER A 53 5.69 -0.82 17.41
N THR A 54 5.35 -2.11 17.28
CA THR A 54 6.32 -3.18 17.02
C THR A 54 7.04 -2.99 15.69
N LEU A 55 6.28 -2.74 14.61
CA LEU A 55 6.86 -2.54 13.27
C LEU A 55 7.71 -1.27 13.22
N SER A 56 7.24 -0.18 13.83
CA SER A 56 7.96 1.09 13.88
C SER A 56 9.28 0.96 14.66
N SER A 57 9.27 0.27 15.81
CA SER A 57 10.46 0.03 16.64
C SER A 57 11.51 -0.83 15.90
N ALA A 58 11.07 -1.74 15.02
CA ALA A 58 11.94 -2.50 14.13
C ALA A 58 12.41 -1.71 12.89
N GLY A 59 12.07 -0.42 12.78
CA GLY A 59 12.41 0.43 11.66
C GLY A 59 11.69 0.09 10.36
N LYS A 60 10.59 -0.66 10.41
CA LYS A 60 9.74 -1.01 9.26
C LYS A 60 8.70 0.10 9.03
N PHE A 61 8.31 0.29 7.77
CA PHE A 61 7.21 1.19 7.41
C PHE A 61 5.91 0.40 7.23
N VAL A 62 4.80 0.86 7.79
CA VAL A 62 3.50 0.19 7.65
C VAL A 62 2.41 1.14 7.13
N PHE A 63 1.70 0.69 6.11
CA PHE A 63 0.40 1.23 5.72
C PHE A 63 -0.68 0.42 6.43
N VAL A 64 -1.61 1.08 7.13
CA VAL A 64 -2.80 0.41 7.69
C VAL A 64 -3.95 0.54 6.71
N ASN A 65 -4.57 -0.58 6.36
CA ASN A 65 -5.78 -0.62 5.56
C ASN A 65 -7.01 -0.44 6.44
N ILE A 66 -7.47 0.80 6.54
CA ILE A 66 -8.66 1.14 7.32
C ILE A 66 -9.95 0.51 6.77
N ASP A 67 -9.99 0.18 5.47
CA ASP A 67 -11.16 -0.47 4.88
C ASP A 67 -11.35 -1.92 5.38
N ASN A 68 -10.32 -2.49 6.01
CA ASN A 68 -10.27 -3.87 6.49
C ASN A 68 -9.69 -3.94 7.91
N SER A 69 -10.06 -3.04 8.82
CA SER A 69 -9.64 -3.07 10.23
C SER A 69 -10.85 -3.26 11.14
N ASP A 70 -10.99 -4.45 11.73
CA ASP A 70 -12.19 -4.81 12.49
C ASP A 70 -12.33 -3.97 13.76
N GLY A 71 -13.51 -3.42 14.00
CA GLY A 71 -13.80 -2.54 15.13
C GLY A 71 -13.32 -1.09 14.96
N LEU A 72 -12.50 -0.78 13.95
CA LEU A 72 -12.12 0.60 13.63
C LEU A 72 -13.15 1.24 12.71
N ALA A 73 -13.70 2.39 13.13
CA ALA A 73 -14.62 3.16 12.31
C ALA A 73 -13.92 3.65 11.02
N GLN A 74 -14.61 3.52 9.88
CA GLN A 74 -14.08 3.87 8.57
C GLN A 74 -14.40 5.34 8.21
N ASP A 75 -14.05 6.23 9.13
CA ASP A 75 -14.39 7.65 9.09
C ASP A 75 -13.19 8.54 9.46
N ARG A 76 -13.43 9.84 9.63
CA ARG A 76 -12.39 10.80 10.01
C ARG A 76 -11.82 10.52 11.40
N GLY A 77 -12.65 10.05 12.34
CA GLY A 77 -12.22 9.71 13.70
C GLY A 77 -11.32 8.48 13.70
N GLY A 78 -11.60 7.48 12.86
CA GLY A 78 -10.71 6.34 12.67
C GLY A 78 -9.33 6.74 12.13
N VAL A 79 -9.27 7.67 11.17
CA VAL A 79 -7.99 8.21 10.66
C VAL A 79 -7.23 8.99 11.75
N GLU A 80 -7.94 9.78 12.57
CA GLU A 80 -7.34 10.49 13.71
C GLU A 80 -6.79 9.52 14.76
N TYR A 81 -7.50 8.44 15.05
CA TYR A 81 -7.03 7.37 15.92
C TYR A 81 -5.74 6.73 15.37
N LEU A 82 -5.73 6.33 14.09
CA LEU A 82 -4.53 5.75 13.46
C LEU A 82 -3.33 6.70 13.55
N ARG A 83 -3.55 7.99 13.31
CA ARG A 83 -2.49 9.00 13.46
C ARG A 83 -2.01 9.12 14.90
N LYS A 84 -2.92 9.04 15.88
CA LYS A 84 -2.61 9.13 17.32
C LYS A 84 -1.72 7.97 17.79
N ILE A 85 -1.97 6.75 17.32
CA ILE A 85 -1.14 5.57 17.64
C ILE A 85 0.17 5.50 16.85
N GLY A 86 0.51 6.54 16.08
CA GLY A 86 1.78 6.63 15.36
C GLY A 86 1.81 5.94 14.01
N THR A 87 0.65 5.62 13.41
CA THR A 87 0.61 5.01 12.07
C THR A 87 1.23 5.96 11.03
N PRO A 88 2.26 5.54 10.28
CA PRO A 88 2.94 6.43 9.33
C PRO A 88 2.24 6.48 7.96
N GLY A 89 1.51 5.42 7.58
CA GLY A 89 0.83 5.31 6.30
C GLY A 89 -0.62 4.82 6.39
N LEU A 90 -1.50 5.39 5.58
CA LEU A 90 -2.89 4.93 5.41
C LEU A 90 -3.10 4.40 4.00
N ILE A 91 -3.80 3.27 3.86
CA ILE A 91 -4.37 2.82 2.59
C ILE A 91 -5.89 2.70 2.67
N THR A 92 -6.59 3.19 1.65
CA THR A 92 -8.07 3.13 1.55
C THR A 92 -8.54 3.39 0.13
N THR A 93 -9.72 2.87 -0.20
CA THR A 93 -10.50 3.18 -1.40
C THR A 93 -11.24 4.52 -1.29
N ARG A 94 -11.35 5.09 -0.08
CA ARG A 94 -12.19 6.25 0.23
C ARG A 94 -11.43 7.56 0.12
N THR A 95 -11.75 8.30 -0.94
CA THR A 95 -11.32 9.69 -1.21
C THR A 95 -11.25 10.59 0.03
N MET A 96 -12.33 10.66 0.82
CA MET A 96 -12.42 11.56 1.97
C MET A 96 -11.39 11.24 3.06
N LEU A 97 -11.01 9.96 3.20
CA LEU A 97 -10.05 9.51 4.19
C LEU A 97 -8.61 9.76 3.72
N ILE A 98 -8.33 9.65 2.41
CA ILE A 98 -7.06 10.07 1.81
C ILE A 98 -6.80 11.56 2.12
N GLN A 99 -7.79 12.41 1.88
CA GLN A 99 -7.66 13.85 2.14
C GLN A 99 -7.41 14.15 3.62
N LYS A 100 -8.11 13.48 4.53
CA LYS A 100 -7.91 13.65 5.97
C LYS A 100 -6.52 13.17 6.41
N ALA A 101 -6.06 12.01 5.94
CA ALA A 101 -4.74 11.49 6.28
C ALA A 101 -3.61 12.39 5.75
N ASN A 102 -3.76 12.94 4.53
CA ASN A 102 -2.85 13.95 3.98
C ASN A 102 -2.75 15.19 4.90
N GLN A 103 -3.89 15.71 5.40
CA GLN A 103 -3.91 16.84 6.34
C GLN A 103 -3.21 16.54 7.66
N LEU A 104 -3.21 15.27 8.10
CA LEU A 104 -2.54 14.81 9.31
C LEU A 104 -1.05 14.48 9.09
N GLY A 105 -0.53 14.68 7.88
CA GLY A 105 0.86 14.44 7.51
C GLY A 105 1.20 12.95 7.35
N MET A 106 0.21 12.08 7.16
CA MET A 106 0.45 10.66 6.87
C MET A 106 0.77 10.45 5.38
N VAL A 107 1.53 9.40 5.08
CA VAL A 107 1.66 8.92 3.70
C VAL A 107 0.37 8.20 3.31
N THR A 108 -0.14 8.45 2.12
CA THR A 108 -1.44 7.93 1.69
C THR A 108 -1.34 7.11 0.43
N MET A 109 -1.99 5.95 0.43
CA MET A 109 -2.11 5.09 -0.73
C MET A 109 -3.60 4.93 -1.07
N GLN A 110 -4.00 5.37 -2.27
CA GLN A 110 -5.38 5.16 -2.72
C GLN A 110 -5.49 3.79 -3.38
N LYS A 111 -6.35 2.93 -2.83
CA LYS A 111 -6.62 1.61 -3.38
C LYS A 111 -7.65 1.70 -4.51
N VAL A 112 -7.32 1.09 -5.64
CA VAL A 112 -8.13 1.10 -6.86
C VAL A 112 -8.27 -0.33 -7.36
N PHE A 113 -9.52 -0.75 -7.52
CA PHE A 113 -9.87 -2.01 -8.16
C PHE A 113 -10.24 -1.78 -9.62
N ILE A 114 -9.52 -2.44 -10.51
CA ILE A 114 -9.84 -2.49 -11.94
C ILE A 114 -10.61 -3.78 -12.19
N THR A 115 -11.94 -3.68 -12.23
CA THR A 115 -12.82 -4.80 -12.57
C THR A 115 -13.01 -4.92 -14.09
N ASP A 116 -13.04 -3.77 -14.77
CA ASP A 116 -13.20 -3.64 -16.21
C ASP A 116 -12.61 -2.31 -16.69
N ARG A 117 -12.52 -2.14 -18.02
CA ARG A 117 -11.97 -0.91 -18.64
C ARG A 117 -12.78 0.35 -18.34
N SER A 118 -14.09 0.24 -18.08
CA SER A 118 -14.95 1.39 -17.81
C SER A 118 -14.67 2.04 -16.45
N THR A 119 -14.08 1.30 -15.51
CA THR A 119 -13.70 1.83 -14.19
C THR A 119 -12.48 2.73 -14.23
N LEU A 120 -11.60 2.59 -15.23
CA LEU A 120 -10.30 3.24 -15.26
C LEU A 120 -10.39 4.78 -15.30
N PRO A 121 -11.19 5.42 -16.18
CA PRO A 121 -11.31 6.88 -16.19
C PRO A 121 -11.82 7.47 -14.88
N ARG A 122 -12.76 6.78 -14.22
CA ARG A 122 -13.29 7.21 -12.92
C ARG A 122 -12.22 7.12 -11.84
N SER A 123 -11.46 6.03 -11.81
CA SER A 123 -10.36 5.83 -10.87
C SER A 123 -9.25 6.86 -11.06
N THR A 124 -8.86 7.13 -12.30
CA THR A 124 -7.85 8.15 -12.62
C THR A 124 -8.30 9.55 -12.22
N ASN A 125 -9.56 9.91 -12.48
CA ASN A 125 -10.11 11.18 -12.02
C ASN A 125 -10.10 11.31 -10.49
N ALA A 126 -10.46 10.24 -9.77
CA ALA A 126 -10.43 10.23 -8.31
C ALA A 126 -8.99 10.39 -7.77
N VAL A 127 -8.03 9.64 -8.30
CA VAL A 127 -6.61 9.76 -7.93
C VAL A 127 -6.10 11.18 -8.17
N ARG A 128 -6.40 11.77 -9.34
CA ARG A 128 -5.98 13.13 -9.69
C ARG A 128 -6.56 14.18 -8.73
N GLN A 129 -7.82 14.03 -8.33
CA GLN A 129 -8.49 14.94 -7.41
C GLN A 129 -7.93 14.84 -5.99
N ASN A 130 -7.63 13.63 -5.53
CA ASN A 130 -7.26 13.38 -4.14
C ASN A 130 -5.77 13.49 -3.87
N ARG A 131 -4.95 13.35 -4.92
CA ARG A 131 -3.49 13.40 -4.87
C ARG A 131 -2.92 12.52 -3.74
N PRO A 132 -3.23 11.22 -3.71
CA PRO A 132 -2.54 10.31 -2.82
C PRO A 132 -1.05 10.27 -3.16
N HIS A 133 -0.23 9.82 -2.22
CA HIS A 133 1.20 9.63 -2.42
C HIS A 133 1.52 8.41 -3.29
N LEU A 134 0.67 7.37 -3.21
CA LEU A 134 0.75 6.14 -3.99
C LEU A 134 -0.63 5.69 -4.43
N VAL A 135 -0.70 4.87 -5.48
CA VAL A 135 -1.91 4.13 -5.86
C VAL A 135 -1.66 2.64 -5.65
N GLN A 136 -2.58 1.90 -5.03
CA GLN A 136 -2.56 0.43 -5.11
C GLN A 136 -3.49 0.00 -6.24
N LEU A 137 -2.95 -0.62 -7.29
CA LEU A 137 -3.74 -1.15 -8.40
C LEU A 137 -3.93 -2.64 -8.23
N MET A 138 -5.18 -3.09 -8.33
CA MET A 138 -5.58 -4.49 -8.18
C MET A 138 -6.63 -4.89 -9.22
N PRO A 139 -6.65 -6.16 -9.68
CA PRO A 139 -5.66 -7.20 -9.43
C PRO A 139 -4.51 -7.17 -10.47
N TRP A 140 -3.31 -7.64 -10.09
CA TRP A 140 -2.12 -7.67 -10.96
C TRP A 140 -2.38 -8.31 -12.33
N PRO A 141 -3.06 -9.47 -12.47
CA PRO A 141 -3.29 -10.11 -13.77
C PRO A 141 -4.01 -9.25 -14.80
N VAL A 142 -4.76 -8.21 -14.38
CA VAL A 142 -5.47 -7.29 -15.29
C VAL A 142 -4.58 -6.13 -15.71
N ILE A 143 -3.60 -5.73 -14.89
CA ILE A 143 -2.76 -4.54 -15.10
C ILE A 143 -2.00 -4.60 -16.44
N PRO A 144 -1.39 -5.73 -16.86
CA PRO A 144 -0.71 -5.83 -18.17
C PRO A 144 -1.59 -5.52 -19.40
N TYR A 145 -2.92 -5.55 -19.27
CA TYR A 145 -3.86 -5.28 -20.37
C TYR A 145 -4.30 -3.80 -20.46
N ILE A 146 -3.83 -2.96 -19.54
CA ILE A 146 -4.06 -1.51 -19.50
C ILE A 146 -2.98 -0.83 -20.34
N LYS A 147 -3.34 0.23 -21.09
CA LYS A 147 -2.36 0.93 -21.92
C LYS A 147 -1.37 1.71 -21.05
N GLN A 148 -0.12 1.77 -21.49
CA GLN A 148 0.94 2.45 -20.73
C GLN A 148 0.62 3.92 -20.43
N GLN A 149 -0.04 4.64 -21.36
CA GLN A 149 -0.44 6.03 -21.13
C GLN A 149 -1.45 6.15 -19.98
N GLU A 150 -2.37 5.20 -19.85
CA GLU A 150 -3.38 5.20 -18.79
C GLU A 150 -2.75 4.83 -17.43
N LEU A 151 -1.78 3.91 -17.42
CA LEU A 151 -1.00 3.58 -16.22
C LEU A 151 -0.11 4.74 -15.75
N ALA A 152 0.42 5.54 -16.67
CA ALA A 152 1.22 6.71 -16.34
C ALA A 152 0.42 7.75 -15.52
N GLU A 153 -0.89 7.87 -15.73
CA GLU A 153 -1.76 8.76 -14.94
C GLU A 153 -2.02 8.27 -13.51
N LEU A 154 -1.71 7.00 -13.22
CA LEU A 154 -1.88 6.37 -11.92
C LEU A 154 -0.54 6.18 -11.18
N THR A 155 0.56 6.59 -11.79
CA THR A 155 1.91 6.50 -11.22
C THR A 155 2.14 7.61 -10.18
N PRO A 156 2.83 7.35 -9.05
CA PRO A 156 3.44 6.08 -8.64
C PRO A 156 2.40 5.05 -8.14
N TYR A 157 2.50 3.82 -8.64
CA TYR A 157 1.59 2.73 -8.26
C TYR A 157 2.29 1.48 -7.75
N VAL A 158 1.61 0.78 -6.86
CA VAL A 158 1.94 -0.55 -6.34
C VAL A 158 0.99 -1.56 -6.99
N ALA A 159 1.52 -2.49 -7.78
CA ALA A 159 0.74 -3.59 -8.34
C ALA A 159 0.44 -4.62 -7.23
N ALA A 160 -0.79 -5.11 -7.12
CA ALA A 160 -1.17 -6.00 -6.03
C ALA A 160 -2.26 -7.01 -6.42
N GLY A 161 -2.35 -8.10 -5.66
CA GLY A 161 -3.36 -9.16 -5.81
C GLY A 161 -3.02 -10.15 -6.92
N PHE A 162 -2.98 -11.45 -6.58
CA PHE A 162 -2.55 -12.55 -7.46
C PHE A 162 -1.10 -12.41 -7.99
N VAL A 163 -0.20 -11.83 -7.20
CA VAL A 163 1.25 -11.87 -7.47
C VAL A 163 1.79 -13.10 -6.76
N GLN A 164 2.23 -14.11 -7.52
CA GLN A 164 2.56 -15.43 -6.98
C GLN A 164 3.97 -15.92 -7.36
N SER A 165 4.71 -15.15 -8.15
CA SER A 165 6.03 -15.55 -8.62
C SER A 165 7.00 -14.39 -8.69
N ARG A 166 8.30 -14.72 -8.72
CA ARG A 166 9.36 -13.76 -9.03
C ARG A 166 9.16 -13.13 -10.42
N ASP A 167 8.64 -13.89 -11.38
CA ASP A 167 8.36 -13.39 -12.72
C ASP A 167 7.24 -12.35 -12.73
N ASP A 168 6.18 -12.54 -11.91
CA ASP A 168 5.16 -11.51 -11.70
C ASP A 168 5.75 -10.21 -11.16
N VAL A 169 6.62 -10.32 -10.14
CA VAL A 169 7.29 -9.16 -9.55
C VAL A 169 8.12 -8.44 -10.62
N ILE A 170 8.93 -9.17 -11.39
CA ILE A 170 9.77 -8.58 -12.44
C ILE A 170 8.89 -7.94 -13.53
N ALA A 171 7.84 -8.61 -13.98
CA ALA A 171 6.94 -8.13 -15.02
C ALA A 171 6.21 -6.86 -14.58
N ALA A 172 5.72 -6.80 -13.34
CA ALA A 172 5.06 -5.61 -12.80
C ALA A 172 6.01 -4.41 -12.75
N LEU A 173 7.23 -4.59 -12.26
CA LEU A 173 8.23 -3.53 -12.21
C LEU A 173 8.63 -3.06 -13.61
N LYS A 174 8.82 -3.99 -14.57
CA LYS A 174 9.08 -3.64 -15.99
C LYS A 174 7.91 -2.89 -16.64
N GLY A 175 6.68 -3.20 -16.23
CA GLY A 175 5.45 -2.50 -16.67
C GLY A 175 5.29 -1.09 -16.11
N GLY A 176 6.17 -0.65 -15.21
CA GLY A 176 6.15 0.69 -14.62
C GLY A 176 5.64 0.75 -13.19
N ALA A 177 5.38 -0.39 -12.53
CA ALA A 177 5.04 -0.39 -11.12
C ALA A 177 6.23 0.11 -10.29
N THR A 178 5.94 1.00 -9.33
CA THR A 178 6.94 1.48 -8.36
C THR A 178 7.35 0.34 -7.41
N ALA A 179 6.38 -0.47 -7.00
CA ALA A 179 6.58 -1.65 -6.17
C ALA A 179 5.46 -2.68 -6.43
N VAL A 180 5.55 -3.83 -5.78
CA VAL A 180 4.58 -4.93 -5.87
C VAL A 180 4.18 -5.37 -4.48
N SER A 181 2.88 -5.54 -4.22
CA SER A 181 2.36 -6.04 -2.95
C SER A 181 1.91 -7.49 -3.07
N THR A 182 2.35 -8.34 -2.15
CA THR A 182 1.96 -9.75 -2.10
C THR A 182 1.94 -10.27 -0.67
N SER A 183 1.06 -11.23 -0.39
CA SER A 183 1.05 -12.00 0.87
C SER A 183 1.96 -13.22 0.83
N ASP A 184 2.57 -13.50 -0.32
CA ASP A 184 3.53 -14.60 -0.47
C ASP A 184 4.86 -14.23 0.21
N VAL A 185 5.14 -14.90 1.33
CA VAL A 185 6.30 -14.64 2.19
C VAL A 185 7.62 -14.90 1.47
N GLU A 186 7.68 -15.85 0.53
CA GLU A 186 8.92 -16.17 -0.19
C GLU A 186 9.39 -14.99 -1.05
N LEU A 187 8.43 -14.24 -1.61
CA LEU A 187 8.69 -13.09 -2.47
C LEU A 187 9.18 -11.86 -1.69
N TRP A 188 8.95 -11.78 -0.37
CA TRP A 188 9.37 -10.64 0.46
C TRP A 188 10.90 -10.49 0.55
N SER A 189 11.64 -11.54 0.21
CA SER A 189 13.10 -11.54 0.17
C SER A 189 13.69 -10.90 -1.10
N ILE A 190 12.86 -10.55 -2.09
CA ILE A 190 13.31 -9.96 -3.35
C ILE A 190 13.80 -8.53 -3.12
N THR A 191 15.06 -8.28 -3.44
CA THR A 191 15.71 -6.97 -3.36
C THR A 191 16.31 -6.58 -4.71
N ARG A 192 16.47 -5.27 -4.94
CA ARG A 192 17.32 -4.75 -6.01
C ARG A 192 18.75 -4.69 -5.49
N ARG A 193 19.69 -5.24 -6.26
CA ARG A 193 21.13 -5.05 -6.03
C ARG A 193 21.57 -3.72 -6.59
#